data_AF-A0A6P0W300-F1
#
_entry.id   AF-A0A6P0W300-F1
#
_cell.length_a   1.000
_cell.length_b   1.000
_cell.length_c   1.000
_cell.angle_alpha   90.00
_cell.angle_beta   90.00
_cell.angle_gamma   90.00
#
_symmetry.space_group_name_H-M   'P 1'
#
loop_
_entity.id
_entity.type
_entity.pdbx_description
1 polymer ?
#
loop_
_entity_poly.entity_id
_entity_poly.type
_entity_poly.pdbx_seq_one_letter_code
_entity_poly.pdbx_strand_id
1 'polypeptide(L)'
;MSRSLRVHPEYIDQVKLALKRNGYPRQKDLAEELEISLSTLNNYLNGRPVDNLNFQEISEKLGQDWKAIALLDLESTPSNSNVNPDPWKPDLDQDEAIPDVDYYVERPPIETTCYQTLLRPGALVRIKAPSLMGKTLLIARVLRKLVAQQGYQTVYINLHLANHADLANLNSLLKWFSFCVSESLGLANRLADYWYEGLSTSKMACTNYFERYLLRQVNRPVVLCLDEVDRVFPHRDVASDFLGMLRAWHEKAKMGKRLERLRLVVVHSTEVYIPVTYSYTDLYRFSVGFLPKPPNGSVTR
;
A
#
# COMPACT_ATOMS: atom_id res chain seq x y z
N MET A 1 4.25 -1.42 19.13
CA MET A 1 4.02 -2.88 19.23
C MET A 1 4.52 -3.51 17.95
N SER A 2 5.08 -4.72 18.00
CA SER A 2 5.67 -5.45 16.88
C SER A 2 4.76 -5.42 15.64
N ARG A 3 5.29 -5.02 14.46
CA ARG A 3 4.54 -4.96 13.19
C ARG A 3 4.04 -6.34 12.73
N SER A 4 4.67 -7.41 13.21
CA SER A 4 4.25 -8.80 12.99
C SER A 4 4.17 -9.56 14.32
N LEU A 5 3.15 -10.43 14.43
CA LEU A 5 2.93 -11.34 15.55
C LEU A 5 3.02 -12.78 15.05
N ARG A 6 3.32 -13.71 15.95
CA ARG A 6 3.32 -15.15 15.66
C ARG A 6 2.72 -15.90 16.82
N VAL A 7 2.07 -17.02 16.51
CA VAL A 7 1.48 -17.89 17.53
C VAL A 7 2.62 -18.50 18.34
N HIS A 8 2.53 -18.46 19.67
CA HIS A 8 3.46 -19.13 20.56
C HIS A 8 3.51 -20.63 20.19
N PRO A 9 4.69 -21.27 20.15
CA PRO A 9 4.80 -22.69 19.77
C PRO A 9 3.84 -23.62 20.53
N GLU A 10 3.55 -23.32 21.80
CA GLU A 10 2.63 -24.09 22.65
C GLU A 10 1.16 -24.04 22.20
N TYR A 11 0.74 -23.00 21.46
CA TYR A 11 -0.65 -22.83 21.02
C TYR A 11 -0.86 -23.20 19.54
N ILE A 12 0.16 -23.69 18.84
CA ILE A 12 0.06 -24.07 17.41
C ILE A 12 -0.98 -25.17 17.20
N ASP A 13 -0.97 -26.22 18.02
CA ASP A 13 -1.93 -27.32 17.89
C ASP A 13 -3.35 -26.88 18.27
N GLN A 14 -3.47 -25.96 19.23
CA GLN A 14 -4.75 -25.37 19.63
C GLN A 14 -5.38 -24.59 18.47
N VAL A 15 -4.63 -23.71 17.79
CA VAL A 15 -5.18 -22.94 16.67
C VAL A 15 -5.52 -23.81 15.46
N LYS A 16 -4.73 -24.86 15.18
CA LYS A 16 -5.04 -25.84 14.11
C LYS A 16 -6.31 -26.63 14.41
N LEU A 17 -6.55 -26.94 15.68
CA LEU A 17 -7.75 -27.66 16.10
C LEU A 17 -8.97 -26.74 16.16
N ALA A 18 -8.78 -25.47 16.52
CA ALA A 18 -9.81 -24.43 16.46
C ALA A 18 -10.32 -24.20 15.03
N LEU A 19 -9.47 -24.32 14.01
CA LEU A 19 -9.88 -24.25 12.60
C LEU A 19 -11.00 -25.26 12.28
N LYS A 20 -10.81 -26.52 12.67
CA LYS A 20 -11.82 -27.58 12.43
C LYS A 20 -13.06 -27.40 13.31
N ARG A 21 -12.90 -26.96 14.56
CA ARG A 21 -14.01 -26.74 15.50
C ARG A 21 -14.93 -25.60 15.08
N ASN A 22 -14.41 -24.58 14.43
CA ASN A 22 -15.18 -23.44 13.93
C ASN A 22 -15.78 -23.66 12.53
N GLY A 23 -15.86 -24.92 12.07
CA GLY A 23 -16.56 -25.25 10.84
C GLY A 23 -15.76 -24.99 9.57
N TYR A 24 -14.43 -24.95 9.64
CA TYR A 24 -13.54 -24.86 8.48
C TYR A 24 -12.85 -26.20 8.20
N PRO A 25 -13.39 -27.04 7.29
CA PRO A 25 -12.75 -28.30 6.92
C PRO A 25 -11.38 -28.09 6.25
N ARG A 26 -11.21 -26.99 5.52
CA ARG A 26 -9.97 -26.62 4.83
C ARG A 26 -9.55 -25.22 5.22
N GLN A 27 -8.24 -25.00 5.28
CA GLN A 27 -7.67 -23.65 5.49
C GLN A 27 -8.20 -22.65 4.44
N LYS A 28 -8.37 -23.10 3.20
CA LYS A 28 -8.90 -22.27 2.11
C LYS A 28 -10.26 -21.65 2.43
N ASP A 29 -11.11 -22.36 3.17
CA ASP A 29 -12.46 -21.88 3.48
C ASP A 29 -12.41 -20.65 4.41
N LEU A 30 -11.55 -20.68 5.44
CA LEU A 30 -11.32 -19.53 6.32
C LEU A 30 -10.56 -18.39 5.62
N ALA A 31 -9.60 -18.73 4.76
CA ALA A 31 -8.85 -17.72 4.00
C ALA A 31 -9.75 -16.94 3.04
N GLU A 32 -10.69 -17.61 2.37
CA GLU A 32 -11.69 -16.96 1.51
C GLU A 32 -12.67 -16.10 2.32
N GLU A 33 -13.13 -16.57 3.48
CA GLU A 33 -14.06 -15.80 4.32
C GLU A 33 -13.44 -14.55 4.93
N LEU A 34 -12.16 -14.61 5.32
CA LEU A 34 -11.41 -13.46 5.83
C LEU A 34 -10.81 -12.59 4.73
N GLU A 35 -10.99 -12.94 3.45
CA GLU A 35 -10.37 -12.25 2.31
C GLU A 35 -8.83 -12.14 2.40
N ILE A 36 -8.18 -13.08 3.10
CA ILE A 36 -6.73 -13.15 3.26
C ILE A 36 -6.09 -14.20 2.35
N SER A 37 -4.79 -14.08 2.12
CA SER A 37 -4.08 -15.12 1.37
C SER A 37 -4.05 -16.45 2.13
N LEU A 38 -4.20 -17.58 1.41
CA LEU A 38 -4.02 -18.91 1.99
C LEU A 38 -2.64 -19.06 2.67
N SER A 39 -1.62 -18.41 2.10
CA SER A 39 -0.28 -18.34 2.69
C SER A 39 -0.25 -17.60 4.04
N THR A 40 -1.03 -16.53 4.21
CA THR A 40 -1.13 -15.78 5.47
C THR A 40 -1.73 -16.66 6.55
N LEU A 41 -2.82 -17.37 6.23
CA LEU A 41 -3.45 -18.29 7.17
C LEU A 41 -2.53 -19.48 7.49
N ASN A 42 -1.83 -20.03 6.49
CA ASN A 42 -0.87 -21.10 6.72
C ASN A 42 0.32 -20.64 7.59
N ASN A 43 0.76 -19.39 7.45
CA ASN A 43 1.78 -18.81 8.30
C ASN A 43 1.30 -18.70 9.75
N TYR A 44 0.09 -18.18 9.97
CA TYR A 44 -0.53 -18.09 11.30
C TYR A 44 -0.62 -19.48 11.96
N LEU A 45 -1.19 -20.46 11.25
CA LEU A 45 -1.40 -21.82 11.77
C LEU A 45 -0.11 -22.57 12.07
N ASN A 46 1.05 -22.12 11.57
CA ASN A 46 2.34 -22.75 11.84
C ASN A 46 3.29 -21.86 12.65
N GLY A 47 2.78 -20.82 13.32
CA GLY A 47 3.59 -19.96 14.19
C GLY A 47 4.64 -19.13 13.46
N ARG A 48 4.43 -18.86 12.16
CA ARG A 48 5.25 -17.92 11.39
C ARG A 48 4.74 -16.49 11.59
N PRO A 49 5.58 -15.46 11.41
CA PRO A 49 5.16 -14.08 11.53
C PRO A 49 4.04 -13.75 10.54
N VAL A 50 2.98 -13.14 11.06
CA VAL A 50 1.84 -12.61 10.31
C VAL A 50 1.61 -11.18 10.78
N ASP A 51 1.13 -10.34 9.88
CA ASP A 51 0.75 -8.96 10.23
C ASP A 51 -0.21 -8.94 11.43
N ASN A 52 -0.10 -7.92 12.28
CA ASN A 52 -0.84 -7.84 13.54
C ASN A 52 -2.37 -7.87 13.32
N LEU A 53 -2.88 -7.18 12.30
CA LEU A 53 -4.31 -7.15 12.00
C LEU A 53 -4.81 -8.54 11.59
N ASN A 54 -4.09 -9.16 10.64
CA ASN A 54 -4.37 -10.53 10.22
C ASN A 54 -4.31 -11.51 11.41
N PHE A 55 -3.35 -11.33 12.32
CA PHE A 55 -3.24 -12.16 13.52
C PHE A 55 -4.46 -12.03 14.42
N GLN A 56 -4.92 -10.80 14.65
CA GLN A 56 -6.11 -10.52 15.47
C GLN A 56 -7.38 -11.07 14.82
N GLU A 57 -7.60 -10.79 13.53
CA GLU A 57 -8.79 -11.23 12.79
C GLU A 57 -8.89 -12.75 12.71
N ILE A 58 -7.77 -13.43 12.42
CA ILE A 58 -7.73 -14.90 12.41
C ILE A 58 -7.99 -15.45 13.83
N SER A 59 -7.40 -14.84 14.86
CA SER A 59 -7.59 -15.28 16.25
C SER A 59 -9.05 -15.13 16.68
N GLU A 60 -9.66 -13.96 16.42
CA GLU A 60 -11.05 -13.65 16.76
C GLU A 60 -11.99 -14.61 16.04
N LYS A 61 -11.77 -14.85 14.74
CA LYS A 61 -12.58 -15.77 13.95
C LYS A 61 -12.48 -17.22 14.42
N LEU A 62 -11.33 -17.61 14.97
CA LEU A 62 -11.11 -18.93 15.58
C LEU A 62 -11.54 -18.99 17.07
N GLY A 63 -12.10 -17.91 17.61
CA GLY A 63 -12.51 -17.81 19.02
C GLY A 63 -11.34 -17.88 20.00
N GLN A 64 -10.17 -17.40 19.59
CA GLN A 64 -8.94 -17.38 20.38
C GLN A 64 -8.65 -15.96 20.89
N ASP A 65 -8.19 -15.85 22.14
CA ASP A 65 -7.65 -14.59 22.63
C ASP A 65 -6.24 -14.39 22.06
N TRP A 66 -6.14 -13.48 21.10
CA TRP A 66 -4.88 -13.20 20.40
C TRP A 66 -3.76 -12.79 21.35
N LYS A 67 -4.05 -12.14 22.50
CA LYS A 67 -3.03 -11.75 23.49
C LYS A 67 -2.48 -12.94 24.25
N ALA A 68 -3.30 -13.96 24.47
CA ALA A 68 -2.91 -15.17 25.17
C ALA A 68 -2.05 -16.09 24.30
N ILE A 69 -2.34 -16.11 22.98
CA ILE A 69 -1.65 -17.02 22.05
C ILE A 69 -0.48 -16.38 21.30
N ALA A 70 -0.34 -15.06 21.32
CA ALA A 70 0.78 -14.38 20.69
C ALA A 70 2.08 -14.58 21.49
N LEU A 71 3.17 -14.90 20.80
CA LEU A 71 4.52 -14.75 21.36
C LEU A 71 4.84 -13.25 21.41
N LEU A 72 4.41 -12.61 22.50
CA LEU A 72 4.85 -11.28 22.87
C LEU A 72 6.25 -11.46 23.45
N ASP A 73 7.28 -10.94 22.79
CA ASP A 73 8.65 -10.92 23.33
C ASP A 73 8.65 -10.06 24.61
N LEU A 74 8.27 -10.66 25.73
CA LEU A 74 8.33 -10.11 27.08
C LEU A 74 9.59 -10.67 27.75
N GLU A 75 10.76 -10.30 27.24
CA GLU A 75 11.98 -10.37 28.02
C GLU A 75 12.74 -9.04 27.91
N SER A 76 12.48 -8.17 28.87
CA SER A 76 13.57 -7.49 29.55
C SER A 76 13.56 -8.00 30.99
N THR A 77 14.28 -9.10 31.25
CA THR A 77 14.79 -9.38 32.60
C THR A 77 16.19 -8.75 32.76
N PRO A 78 16.55 -8.31 33.97
CA PRO A 78 17.56 -7.29 34.19
C PRO A 78 18.94 -7.90 34.49
N SER A 79 20.00 -7.39 33.86
CA SER A 79 21.35 -7.44 34.44
C SER A 79 22.34 -6.55 33.69
N ASN A 80 22.68 -5.44 34.35
CA ASN A 80 23.95 -4.72 34.36
C ASN A 80 25.05 -5.15 33.38
N SER A 81 25.45 -4.22 32.52
CA SER A 81 26.82 -3.67 32.57
C SER A 81 26.90 -2.37 31.77
N ASN A 82 27.30 -1.31 32.47
CA ASN A 82 27.60 0.03 31.96
C ASN A 82 28.49 -0.01 30.70
N VAL A 83 27.93 0.40 29.56
CA VAL A 83 28.67 1.16 28.56
C VAL A 83 27.68 2.16 27.95
N ASN A 84 27.89 3.43 28.25
CA ASN A 84 27.17 4.54 27.63
C ASN A 84 27.81 4.82 26.26
N PRO A 85 27.05 4.78 25.15
CA PRO A 85 27.21 5.83 24.16
C PRO A 85 25.86 6.31 23.60
N ASP A 86 25.60 7.60 23.88
CA ASP A 86 24.90 8.61 23.06
C ASP A 86 23.55 8.25 22.36
N PRO A 87 22.41 8.77 22.85
CA PRO A 87 21.08 8.43 22.35
C PRO A 87 20.58 9.39 21.27
N TRP A 88 21.26 9.50 20.11
CA TRP A 88 20.58 9.90 18.87
C TRP A 88 21.42 9.59 17.61
N LYS A 89 21.50 8.32 17.24
CA LYS A 89 21.59 7.94 15.82
C LYS A 89 20.27 7.27 15.45
N PRO A 90 19.43 7.87 14.58
CA PRO A 90 18.40 7.09 13.94
C PRO A 90 19.12 6.15 12.98
N ASP A 91 19.02 4.84 13.22
CA ASP A 91 19.37 3.82 12.23
C ASP A 91 18.54 4.12 10.98
N LEU A 92 19.21 4.56 9.92
CA LEU A 92 18.64 4.91 8.63
C LEU A 92 18.32 3.67 7.76
N ASP A 93 18.15 2.50 8.38
CA ASP A 93 17.98 1.22 7.69
C ASP A 93 16.63 0.54 8.00
N GLN A 94 15.60 1.28 8.42
CA GLN A 94 14.22 0.79 8.32
C GLN A 94 13.64 1.11 6.94
N ASP A 95 14.29 0.56 5.90
CA ASP A 95 13.59 0.33 4.64
C ASP A 95 12.43 -0.63 4.96
N GLU A 96 11.20 -0.18 4.75
CA GLU A 96 10.07 -1.10 4.60
C GLU A 96 10.44 -2.05 3.46
N ALA A 97 10.90 -3.24 3.84
CA ALA A 97 11.66 -4.13 2.97
C ALA A 97 10.84 -4.45 1.73
N ILE A 98 11.29 -3.88 0.62
CA ILE A 98 10.76 -4.13 -0.70
C ILE A 98 10.85 -5.65 -0.94
N PRO A 99 9.75 -6.36 -1.27
CA PRO A 99 9.73 -7.82 -1.29
C PRO A 99 10.85 -8.42 -2.15
N ASP A 100 11.38 -9.53 -1.65
CA ASP A 100 12.52 -10.25 -2.21
C ASP A 100 12.25 -10.70 -3.65
N VAL A 101 13.28 -10.62 -4.49
CA VAL A 101 13.19 -10.46 -5.95
C VAL A 101 13.82 -11.57 -6.75
N ASP A 102 14.42 -12.53 -6.06
CA ASP A 102 15.33 -13.51 -6.65
C ASP A 102 14.68 -14.39 -7.72
N TYR A 103 13.34 -14.37 -7.85
CA TYR A 103 12.57 -15.12 -8.85
C TYR A 103 11.76 -14.23 -9.83
N TYR A 104 12.19 -13.00 -10.10
CA TYR A 104 11.52 -12.13 -11.08
C TYR A 104 12.04 -12.32 -12.50
N VAL A 105 11.14 -12.64 -13.43
CA VAL A 105 11.42 -12.61 -14.87
C VAL A 105 11.17 -11.20 -15.41
N GLU A 106 12.19 -10.59 -16.02
CA GLU A 106 12.08 -9.25 -16.60
C GLU A 106 11.07 -9.19 -17.75
N ARG A 107 10.34 -8.08 -17.83
CA ARG A 107 9.30 -7.82 -18.84
C ARG A 107 9.60 -6.56 -19.64
N PRO A 108 10.72 -6.49 -20.39
CA PRO A 108 11.00 -5.34 -21.23
C PRO A 108 9.84 -5.06 -22.21
N PRO A 109 9.52 -3.78 -22.50
CA PRO A 109 10.21 -2.58 -22.04
C PRO A 109 9.61 -1.94 -20.77
N ILE A 110 8.77 -2.66 -20.03
CA ILE A 110 7.90 -2.05 -19.00
C ILE A 110 8.73 -1.47 -17.84
N GLU A 111 9.70 -2.21 -17.31
CA GLU A 111 10.59 -1.75 -16.23
C GLU A 111 11.34 -0.49 -16.65
N THR A 112 11.92 -0.50 -17.85
CA THR A 112 12.69 0.62 -18.39
C THR A 112 11.79 1.83 -18.59
N THR A 113 10.57 1.64 -19.09
CA THR A 113 9.60 2.73 -19.29
C THR A 113 9.21 3.37 -17.96
N CYS A 114 8.88 2.56 -16.94
CA CYS A 114 8.57 3.05 -15.60
C CYS A 114 9.75 3.80 -14.99
N TYR A 115 10.95 3.23 -15.04
CA TYR A 115 12.17 3.84 -14.51
C TYR A 115 12.46 5.19 -15.17
N GLN A 116 12.51 5.23 -16.50
CA GLN A 116 12.80 6.46 -17.26
C GLN A 116 11.73 7.54 -17.06
N THR A 117 10.47 7.13 -16.86
CA THR A 117 9.39 8.08 -16.55
C THR A 117 9.58 8.70 -15.17
N LEU A 118 9.94 7.90 -14.15
CA LEU A 118 10.13 8.37 -12.77
C LEU A 118 11.37 9.24 -12.57
N LEU A 119 12.33 9.22 -13.50
CA LEU A 119 13.42 10.19 -13.50
C LEU A 119 12.94 11.62 -13.75
N ARG A 120 11.78 11.81 -14.40
CA ARG A 120 11.25 13.14 -14.71
C ARG A 120 10.71 13.82 -13.44
N PRO A 121 10.95 15.14 -13.26
CA PRO A 121 10.30 15.91 -12.19
C PRO A 121 8.78 15.79 -12.27
N GLY A 122 8.13 15.66 -11.11
CA GLY A 122 6.67 15.61 -11.04
C GLY A 122 6.02 14.41 -11.73
N ALA A 123 6.75 13.34 -12.06
CA ALA A 123 6.22 12.25 -12.89
C ALA A 123 5.01 11.54 -12.25
N LEU A 124 4.11 11.04 -13.10
CA LEU A 124 3.01 10.16 -12.73
C LEU A 124 3.08 8.89 -13.58
N VAL A 125 3.25 7.74 -12.93
CA VAL A 125 3.19 6.41 -13.56
C VAL A 125 1.94 5.70 -13.08
N ARG A 126 1.15 5.18 -14.02
CA ARG A 126 -0.02 4.36 -13.72
C ARG A 126 0.21 2.94 -14.19
N ILE A 127 0.17 1.99 -13.26
CA ILE A 127 0.29 0.55 -13.55
C ILE A 127 -1.10 -0.07 -13.39
N LYS A 128 -1.58 -0.70 -14.46
CA LYS A 128 -2.88 -1.37 -14.49
C LYS A 128 -2.74 -2.75 -15.11
N ALA A 129 -3.24 -3.77 -14.42
CA ALA A 129 -3.31 -5.15 -14.89
C ALA A 129 -4.21 -5.96 -13.94
N PRO A 130 -4.72 -7.12 -14.34
CA PRO A 130 -5.44 -8.01 -13.42
C PRO A 130 -4.64 -8.33 -12.15
N SER A 131 -5.35 -8.75 -11.10
CA SER A 131 -4.75 -9.23 -9.85
C SER A 131 -3.76 -10.36 -10.12
N LEU A 132 -2.74 -10.49 -9.28
CA LEU A 132 -1.68 -11.51 -9.37
C LEU A 132 -0.78 -11.44 -10.63
N MET A 133 -0.85 -10.37 -11.43
CA MET A 133 0.02 -10.19 -12.60
C MET A 133 1.43 -9.67 -12.28
N GLY A 134 1.82 -9.57 -11.00
CA GLY A 134 3.14 -9.10 -10.59
C GLY A 134 3.33 -7.58 -10.64
N LYS A 135 2.25 -6.79 -10.56
CA LYS A 135 2.30 -5.31 -10.52
C LYS A 135 3.16 -4.78 -9.37
N THR A 136 2.92 -5.32 -8.17
CA THR A 136 3.66 -4.98 -6.95
C THR A 136 5.13 -5.32 -7.06
N LEU A 137 5.47 -6.49 -7.64
CA LEU A 137 6.85 -6.92 -7.84
C LEU A 137 7.59 -6.07 -8.88
N LEU A 138 6.88 -5.68 -9.96
CA LEU A 138 7.39 -4.74 -10.97
C LEU A 138 7.74 -3.39 -10.31
N ILE A 139 6.84 -2.80 -9.52
CA ILE A 139 7.12 -1.49 -8.93
C ILE A 139 8.19 -1.57 -7.84
N ALA A 140 8.17 -2.62 -7.01
CA ALA A 140 9.21 -2.93 -6.04
C ALA A 140 10.62 -2.90 -6.67
N ARG A 141 10.80 -3.54 -7.83
CA ARG A 141 12.07 -3.52 -8.58
C ARG A 141 12.47 -2.13 -9.04
N VAL A 142 11.53 -1.39 -9.62
CA VAL A 142 11.81 -0.04 -10.13
C VAL A 142 12.18 0.90 -8.97
N LEU A 143 11.50 0.81 -7.83
CA LEU A 143 11.81 1.59 -6.63
C LEU A 143 13.18 1.24 -6.07
N ARG A 144 13.53 -0.05 -5.88
CA ARG A 144 14.88 -0.47 -5.46
C ARG A 144 15.95 0.10 -6.38
N LYS A 145 15.73 0.06 -7.69
CA LYS A 145 16.67 0.62 -8.67
C LYS A 145 16.82 2.14 -8.53
N LEU A 146 15.73 2.88 -8.29
CA LEU A 146 15.78 4.34 -8.07
C LEU A 146 16.49 4.71 -6.78
N VAL A 147 16.27 3.97 -5.69
CA VAL A 147 16.97 4.15 -4.42
C VAL A 147 18.48 3.93 -4.64
N ALA A 148 18.85 2.76 -5.18
CA ALA A 148 20.24 2.38 -5.35
C ALA A 148 21.03 3.28 -6.33
N GLN A 149 20.40 3.73 -7.43
CA GLN A 149 21.11 4.46 -8.49
C GLN A 149 20.96 5.99 -8.40
N GLN A 150 19.88 6.49 -7.81
CA GLN A 150 19.56 7.93 -7.80
C GLN A 150 19.41 8.49 -6.38
N GLY A 151 19.46 7.65 -5.34
CA GLY A 151 19.29 8.07 -3.95
C GLY A 151 17.89 8.63 -3.64
N TYR A 152 16.88 8.23 -4.41
CA TYR A 152 15.51 8.69 -4.19
C TYR A 152 14.98 8.14 -2.86
N GLN A 153 14.17 8.93 -2.17
CA GLN A 153 13.38 8.44 -1.03
C GLN A 153 12.08 7.85 -1.57
N THR A 154 11.64 6.72 -1.02
CA THR A 154 10.44 6.04 -1.48
C THR A 154 9.46 5.88 -0.33
N VAL A 155 8.18 6.07 -0.62
CA VAL A 155 7.07 5.82 0.29
C VAL A 155 6.14 4.87 -0.42
N TYR A 156 5.88 3.71 0.17
CA TYR A 156 4.98 2.70 -0.38
C TYR A 156 3.77 2.58 0.55
N ILE A 157 2.58 2.81 0.00
CA ILE A 157 1.32 2.69 0.75
C ILE A 157 0.45 1.69 0.01
N ASN A 158 0.09 0.62 0.70
CA ASN A 158 -0.93 -0.30 0.24
C ASN A 158 -2.28 0.14 0.82
N LEU A 159 -3.25 0.47 -0.03
CA LEU A 159 -4.60 0.85 0.39
C LEU A 159 -5.40 -0.30 1.01
N HIS A 160 -4.89 -1.53 0.97
CA HIS A 160 -5.40 -2.64 1.76
C HIS A 160 -5.37 -2.36 3.26
N LEU A 161 -4.41 -1.57 3.72
CA LEU A 161 -4.20 -1.24 5.14
C LEU A 161 -5.15 -0.13 5.64
N ALA A 162 -5.93 0.48 4.75
CA ALA A 162 -6.93 1.45 5.15
C ALA A 162 -8.16 0.73 5.71
N ASN A 163 -8.72 1.23 6.81
CA ASN A 163 -9.99 0.70 7.30
C ASN A 163 -11.11 1.05 6.32
N HIS A 164 -12.18 0.26 6.36
CA HIS A 164 -13.37 0.54 5.55
C HIS A 164 -13.95 1.95 5.82
N ALA A 165 -13.85 2.42 7.08
CA ALA A 165 -14.26 3.77 7.48
C ALA A 165 -13.35 4.88 6.90
N ASP A 166 -12.07 4.58 6.70
CA ASP A 166 -11.12 5.51 6.08
C ASP A 166 -11.45 5.68 4.59
N LEU A 167 -11.73 4.57 3.88
CA LEU A 167 -12.09 4.58 2.45
C LEU A 167 -13.48 5.18 2.18
N ALA A 168 -14.40 5.12 3.14
CA ALA A 168 -15.76 5.63 2.99
C ALA A 168 -15.87 7.16 3.09
N ASN A 169 -14.86 7.85 3.62
CA ASN A 169 -14.88 9.30 3.81
C ASN A 169 -13.58 9.94 3.34
N LEU A 170 -13.65 10.91 2.42
CA LEU A 170 -12.47 11.56 1.86
C LEU A 170 -11.59 12.21 2.95
N ASN A 171 -12.18 12.82 3.97
CA ASN A 171 -11.41 13.44 5.05
C ASN A 171 -10.63 12.40 5.85
N SER A 172 -11.27 11.27 6.17
CA SER A 172 -10.62 10.15 6.87
C SER A 172 -9.52 9.53 6.02
N LEU A 173 -9.79 9.23 4.75
CA LEU A 173 -8.79 8.73 3.79
C LEU A 173 -7.56 9.64 3.75
N LEU A 174 -7.76 10.95 3.61
CA LEU A 174 -6.65 11.89 3.47
C LEU A 174 -5.85 12.07 4.76
N LYS A 175 -6.48 11.95 5.95
CA LYS A 175 -5.77 11.94 7.24
C LYS A 175 -4.94 10.66 7.38
N TRP A 176 -5.53 9.50 7.16
CA TRP A 176 -4.83 8.21 7.17
C TRP A 176 -3.66 8.18 6.19
N PHE A 177 -3.91 8.55 4.94
CA PHE A 177 -2.90 8.64 3.89
C PHE A 177 -1.74 9.56 4.28
N SER A 178 -2.05 10.75 4.80
CA SER A 178 -1.02 11.73 5.20
C SER A 178 -0.23 11.25 6.43
N PHE A 179 -0.87 10.54 7.36
CA PHE A 179 -0.21 9.89 8.49
C PHE A 179 0.78 8.83 8.00
N CYS A 180 0.33 7.90 7.15
CA CYS A 180 1.19 6.85 6.58
C CYS A 180 2.41 7.44 5.87
N VAL A 181 2.24 8.48 5.04
CA VAL A 181 3.38 9.13 4.38
C VAL A 181 4.34 9.75 5.40
N SER A 182 3.85 10.33 6.49
CA SER A 182 4.71 10.94 7.52
C SER A 182 5.56 9.88 8.20
N GLU A 183 4.93 8.78 8.61
CA GLU A 183 5.59 7.63 9.25
C GLU A 183 6.65 7.02 8.34
N SER A 184 6.32 6.73 7.07
CA SER A 184 7.29 6.18 6.11
C SER A 184 8.46 7.13 5.79
N LEU A 185 8.27 8.44 5.96
CA LEU A 185 9.35 9.43 5.81
C LEU A 185 10.15 9.64 7.11
N GLY A 186 9.77 9.00 8.22
CA GLY A 186 10.39 9.21 9.54
C GLY A 186 10.08 10.60 10.12
N LEU A 187 8.93 11.19 9.76
CA LEU A 187 8.53 12.53 10.18
C LEU A 187 7.41 12.45 11.22
N ALA A 188 7.48 13.32 12.24
CA ALA A 188 6.45 13.41 13.27
C ALA A 188 5.07 13.73 12.67
N ASN A 189 4.02 13.14 13.22
CA ASN A 189 2.65 13.45 12.85
C ASN A 189 2.29 14.89 13.22
N ARG A 190 1.91 15.70 12.23
CA ARG A 190 1.45 17.10 12.43
C ARG A 190 0.07 17.36 11.83
N LEU A 191 -0.77 16.34 11.68
CA LEU A 191 -2.07 16.50 11.02
C LEU A 191 -2.96 17.56 11.70
N ALA A 192 -2.91 17.65 13.04
CA ALA A 192 -3.68 18.63 13.82
C ALA A 192 -3.37 20.09 13.42
N ASP A 193 -2.14 20.38 12.98
CA ASP A 193 -1.71 21.73 12.59
C ASP A 193 -2.22 22.14 11.20
N TYR A 194 -2.74 21.20 10.41
CA TYR A 194 -3.12 21.40 9.01
C TYR A 194 -4.61 21.16 8.73
N TRP A 195 -5.25 20.30 9.53
CA TRP A 195 -6.68 20.02 9.42
C TRP A 195 -7.51 20.92 10.33
N TYR A 196 -7.84 22.11 9.82
CA TYR A 196 -8.76 23.03 10.48
C TYR A 196 -10.20 22.75 10.05
N GLU A 197 -11.01 22.27 10.97
CA GLU A 197 -12.42 22.01 10.73
C GLU A 197 -13.15 23.32 10.34
N GLY A 198 -13.92 23.27 9.25
CA GLY A 198 -14.76 24.39 8.77
C GLY A 198 -14.05 25.47 7.94
N LEU A 199 -12.71 25.50 7.86
CA LEU A 199 -11.96 26.55 7.15
C LEU A 199 -11.33 26.09 5.82
N SER A 200 -10.92 24.82 5.74
CA SER A 200 -10.22 24.29 4.57
C SER A 200 -10.82 22.96 4.14
N THR A 201 -10.89 22.72 2.82
CA THR A 201 -11.28 21.41 2.31
C THR A 201 -10.19 20.39 2.65
N SER A 202 -10.57 19.13 2.87
CA SER A 202 -9.62 18.05 3.18
C SER A 202 -8.53 17.90 2.10
N LYS A 203 -8.87 18.12 0.82
CA LYS A 203 -7.91 18.16 -0.30
C LYS A 203 -6.87 19.28 -0.14
N MET A 204 -7.29 20.47 0.27
CA MET A 204 -6.40 21.61 0.46
C MET A 204 -5.53 21.45 1.71
N ALA A 205 -6.08 20.91 2.80
CA ALA A 205 -5.33 20.54 3.99
C ALA A 205 -4.22 19.52 3.65
N CYS A 206 -4.56 18.44 2.94
CA CYS A 206 -3.60 17.43 2.47
C CYS A 206 -2.52 18.03 1.56
N THR A 207 -2.92 18.82 0.56
CA THR A 207 -1.96 19.48 -0.34
C THR A 207 -1.00 20.38 0.43
N ASN A 208 -1.48 21.15 1.39
CA ASN A 208 -0.65 22.01 2.23
C ASN A 208 0.27 21.20 3.14
N TYR A 209 -0.20 20.09 3.69
CA TYR A 209 0.61 19.18 4.51
C TYR A 209 1.81 18.65 3.70
N PHE A 210 1.58 18.18 2.48
CA PHE A 210 2.66 17.71 1.60
C PHE A 210 3.61 18.84 1.19
N GLU A 211 3.08 19.97 0.72
CA GLU A 211 3.91 21.06 0.18
C GLU A 211 4.69 21.83 1.27
N ARG A 212 4.04 22.08 2.41
CA ARG A 212 4.56 23.00 3.43
C ARG A 212 5.26 22.29 4.57
N TYR A 213 4.97 21.01 4.80
CA TYR A 213 5.61 20.19 5.82
C TYR A 213 6.46 19.09 5.20
N LEU A 214 5.86 18.04 4.64
CA LEU A 214 6.60 16.82 4.25
C LEU A 214 7.74 17.11 3.24
N LEU A 215 7.43 17.76 2.12
CA LEU A 215 8.41 18.07 1.08
C LEU A 215 9.38 19.21 1.47
N ARG A 216 9.16 19.89 2.60
CA ARG A 216 10.14 20.83 3.17
C ARG A 216 11.22 20.13 3.97
N GLN A 217 10.89 19.04 4.64
CA GLN A 217 11.82 18.30 5.49
C GLN A 217 12.75 17.40 4.69
N VAL A 218 12.30 16.97 3.50
CA VAL A 218 13.07 16.05 2.66
C VAL A 218 13.96 16.83 1.68
N ASN A 219 15.24 16.47 1.61
CA ASN A 219 16.24 17.05 0.69
C ASN A 219 16.52 16.22 -0.58
N ARG A 220 15.80 15.10 -0.76
CA ARG A 220 15.83 14.27 -1.96
C ARG A 220 14.48 14.22 -2.71
N PRO A 221 14.44 13.78 -3.98
CA PRO A 221 13.23 13.28 -4.64
C PRO A 221 12.46 12.28 -3.79
N VAL A 222 11.13 12.38 -3.75
CA VAL A 222 10.24 11.39 -3.11
C VAL A 222 9.41 10.69 -4.18
N VAL A 223 9.44 9.37 -4.21
CA VAL A 223 8.49 8.54 -4.99
C VAL A 223 7.43 8.00 -4.05
N LEU A 224 6.21 8.46 -4.23
CA LEU A 224 5.04 7.95 -3.53
C LEU A 224 4.36 6.89 -4.41
N CYS A 225 4.42 5.65 -3.97
CA CYS A 225 3.74 4.51 -4.56
C CYS A 225 2.47 4.20 -3.80
N LEU A 226 1.34 4.25 -4.50
CA LEU A 226 0.03 3.86 -4.01
C LEU A 226 -0.34 2.53 -4.68
N ASP A 227 -0.40 1.45 -3.89
CA ASP A 227 -0.82 0.13 -4.33
C ASP A 227 -2.27 -0.17 -3.91
N GLU A 228 -2.91 -1.09 -4.64
CA GLU A 228 -4.33 -1.45 -4.47
C GLU A 228 -5.29 -0.24 -4.51
N VAL A 229 -5.03 0.73 -5.38
CA VAL A 229 -5.87 1.94 -5.49
C VAL A 229 -7.29 1.64 -5.95
N ASP A 230 -7.53 0.47 -6.53
CA ASP A 230 -8.88 0.00 -6.83
C ASP A 230 -9.80 -0.12 -5.61
N ARG A 231 -9.26 -0.20 -4.38
CA ARG A 231 -10.06 -0.19 -3.15
C ARG A 231 -10.87 1.07 -2.92
N VAL A 232 -10.49 2.22 -3.50
CA VAL A 232 -11.34 3.42 -3.41
C VAL A 232 -12.48 3.41 -4.41
N PHE A 233 -12.43 2.60 -5.48
CA PHE A 233 -13.38 2.67 -6.59
C PHE A 233 -14.85 2.39 -6.21
N PRO A 234 -15.17 1.50 -5.25
CA PRO A 234 -16.54 1.36 -4.74
C PRO A 234 -17.10 2.67 -4.15
N HIS A 235 -16.24 3.54 -3.61
CA HIS A 235 -16.58 4.83 -3.03
C HIS A 235 -16.41 5.95 -4.06
N ARG A 236 -17.34 6.04 -5.03
CA ARG A 236 -17.19 6.88 -6.25
C ARG A 236 -16.78 8.33 -5.97
N ASP A 237 -17.39 8.98 -4.99
CA ASP A 237 -17.09 10.38 -4.66
C ASP A 237 -15.68 10.52 -4.08
N VAL A 238 -15.30 9.61 -3.17
CA VAL A 238 -13.96 9.55 -2.59
C VAL A 238 -12.91 9.27 -3.67
N ALA A 239 -13.17 8.30 -4.55
CA ALA A 239 -12.28 7.98 -5.67
C ALA A 239 -12.10 9.17 -6.61
N SER A 240 -13.20 9.82 -7.02
CA SER A 240 -13.17 10.99 -7.90
C SER A 240 -12.33 12.10 -7.30
N ASP A 241 -12.55 12.43 -6.03
CA ASP A 241 -11.84 13.51 -5.36
C ASP A 241 -10.38 13.18 -5.04
N PHE A 242 -10.09 11.97 -4.58
CA PHE A 242 -8.74 11.53 -4.26
C PHE A 242 -7.87 11.45 -5.52
N LEU A 243 -8.33 10.77 -6.57
CA LEU A 243 -7.61 10.66 -7.83
C LEU A 243 -7.52 12.02 -8.56
N GLY A 244 -8.58 12.83 -8.47
CA GLY A 244 -8.58 14.21 -8.95
C GLY A 244 -7.50 15.06 -8.28
N MET A 245 -7.31 14.92 -6.96
CA MET A 245 -6.25 15.58 -6.21
C MET A 245 -4.85 15.12 -6.66
N LEU A 246 -4.62 13.80 -6.81
CA LEU A 246 -3.34 13.28 -7.29
C LEU A 246 -3.00 13.78 -8.70
N ARG A 247 -4.00 13.87 -9.58
CA ARG A 247 -3.85 14.47 -10.90
C ARG A 247 -3.48 15.95 -10.80
N ALA A 248 -4.16 16.71 -9.94
CA ALA A 248 -3.85 18.12 -9.73
C ALA A 248 -2.41 18.31 -9.21
N TRP A 249 -1.93 17.44 -8.33
CA TRP A 249 -0.53 17.44 -7.87
C TRP A 249 0.44 17.19 -9.02
N HIS A 250 0.17 16.21 -9.89
CA HIS A 250 0.99 15.94 -11.08
C HIS A 250 1.08 17.17 -12.00
N GLU A 251 -0.04 17.85 -12.26
CA GLU A 251 -0.04 19.05 -13.10
C GLU A 251 0.69 20.21 -12.42
N LYS A 252 0.45 20.44 -11.12
CA LYS A 252 1.13 21.50 -10.36
C LYS A 252 2.63 21.25 -10.24
N ALA A 253 3.05 19.98 -10.19
CA ALA A 253 4.46 19.59 -10.22
C ALA A 253 5.18 19.92 -11.54
N LYS A 254 4.48 20.31 -12.60
CA LYS A 254 5.10 20.83 -13.84
C LYS A 254 5.36 22.34 -13.78
N MET A 255 4.73 23.04 -12.83
CA MET A 255 4.72 24.50 -12.75
C MET A 255 5.38 25.04 -11.46
N GLY A 256 5.77 24.18 -10.51
CA GLY A 256 6.14 24.60 -9.16
C GLY A 256 7.23 23.77 -8.50
N LYS A 257 8.25 24.48 -7.99
CA LYS A 257 9.52 23.93 -7.47
C LYS A 257 9.40 22.88 -6.36
N ARG A 258 8.34 22.90 -5.54
CA ARG A 258 8.22 21.95 -4.41
C ARG A 258 7.62 20.61 -4.83
N LEU A 259 6.49 20.64 -5.54
CA LEU A 259 5.82 19.42 -6.02
C LEU A 259 6.58 18.74 -7.17
N GLU A 260 7.46 19.44 -7.89
CA GLU A 260 8.43 18.84 -8.83
C GLU A 260 9.22 17.67 -8.21
N ARG A 261 9.37 17.70 -6.87
CA ARG A 261 10.09 16.69 -6.10
C ARG A 261 9.26 15.45 -5.76
N LEU A 262 7.96 15.48 -5.98
CA LEU A 262 7.05 14.36 -5.73
C LEU A 262 6.80 13.60 -7.04
N ARG A 263 7.03 12.29 -7.01
CA ARG A 263 6.77 11.37 -8.12
C ARG A 263 5.67 10.44 -7.66
N LEU A 264 4.65 10.27 -8.48
CA LEU A 264 3.48 9.47 -8.15
C LEU A 264 3.51 8.16 -8.93
N VAL A 265 3.25 7.06 -8.23
CA VAL A 265 2.96 5.78 -8.84
C VAL A 265 1.60 5.31 -8.34
N VAL A 266 0.68 5.04 -9.26
CA VAL A 266 -0.67 4.57 -8.96
C VAL A 266 -0.82 3.17 -9.54
N VAL A 267 -0.93 2.17 -8.68
CA VAL A 267 -1.12 0.77 -9.05
C VAL A 267 -2.56 0.38 -8.72
N HIS A 268 -3.26 -0.19 -9.68
CA HIS A 268 -4.60 -0.72 -9.48
C HIS A 268 -4.83 -1.96 -10.32
N SER A 269 -5.70 -2.83 -9.82
CA SER A 269 -6.16 -3.99 -10.55
C SER A 269 -7.24 -3.61 -11.57
N THR A 270 -7.17 -4.23 -12.74
CA THR A 270 -8.28 -4.22 -13.71
C THR A 270 -9.10 -5.48 -13.45
N GLU A 271 -9.77 -5.56 -12.31
CA GLU A 271 -10.80 -6.58 -12.16
C GLU A 271 -11.98 -6.18 -13.05
N VAL A 272 -12.54 -7.16 -13.76
CA VAL A 272 -13.81 -6.95 -14.44
C VAL A 272 -14.79 -6.68 -13.31
N TYR A 273 -15.17 -5.42 -13.13
CA TYR A 273 -16.29 -5.04 -12.27
C TYR A 273 -17.50 -5.73 -12.89
N ILE A 274 -17.79 -6.98 -12.50
CA ILE A 274 -19.01 -7.66 -12.91
C ILE A 274 -20.10 -6.81 -12.28
N PRO A 275 -20.84 -6.02 -13.07
CA PRO A 275 -21.92 -5.24 -12.50
C PRO A 275 -22.94 -6.28 -12.06
N VAL A 276 -23.11 -6.46 -10.75
CA VAL A 276 -24.32 -7.11 -10.25
C VAL A 276 -25.48 -6.24 -10.71
N THR A 277 -26.26 -6.80 -11.60
CA THR A 277 -27.19 -6.15 -12.52
C THR A 277 -28.27 -5.35 -11.80
N TYR A 278 -28.37 -4.03 -12.04
CA TYR A 278 -29.65 -3.33 -12.23
C TYR A 278 -29.49 -2.20 -13.26
N SER A 279 -29.84 -2.55 -14.50
CA SER A 279 -30.47 -1.77 -15.58
C SER A 279 -30.04 -0.31 -15.91
N TYR A 280 -29.63 -0.17 -17.17
CA TYR A 280 -29.66 1.00 -18.08
C TYR A 280 -28.56 2.08 -18.00
N THR A 281 -27.55 1.86 -18.85
CA THR A 281 -27.15 2.73 -19.99
C THR A 281 -26.97 4.23 -19.74
N ASP A 282 -25.69 4.67 -19.72
CA ASP A 282 -25.17 5.94 -20.33
C ASP A 282 -23.95 6.57 -19.62
N LEU A 283 -22.87 5.83 -19.33
CA LEU A 283 -21.63 6.48 -18.81
C LEU A 283 -20.28 6.02 -19.38
N TYR A 284 -20.25 5.30 -20.50
CA TYR A 284 -18.98 5.03 -21.22
C TYR A 284 -19.01 5.57 -22.65
N ARG A 285 -19.04 6.89 -22.78
CA ARG A 285 -18.78 7.58 -24.05
C ARG A 285 -17.77 8.70 -23.88
N PHE A 286 -16.54 8.35 -23.49
CA PHE A 286 -15.35 9.17 -23.77
C PHE A 286 -14.14 8.25 -24.01
N SER A 287 -14.10 7.69 -25.21
CA SER A 287 -12.90 7.05 -25.78
C SER A 287 -12.49 7.86 -27.00
N VAL A 288 -11.46 8.71 -26.87
CA VAL A 288 -10.70 9.23 -28.00
C VAL A 288 -9.25 8.82 -27.78
N GLY A 289 -8.72 7.96 -28.65
CA GLY A 289 -7.28 7.71 -28.76
C GLY A 289 -6.83 6.26 -28.89
N PHE A 290 -6.81 5.77 -30.15
CA PHE A 290 -5.92 4.75 -30.74
C PHE A 290 -5.81 3.35 -30.10
N LEU A 291 -6.48 2.38 -30.74
CA LEU A 291 -6.05 0.98 -30.81
C LEU A 291 -5.32 0.75 -32.15
N PRO A 292 -4.13 0.13 -32.18
CA PRO A 292 -3.55 -0.37 -33.43
C PRO A 292 -4.34 -1.59 -33.92
N LYS A 293 -4.74 -1.57 -35.20
CA LYS A 293 -5.38 -2.71 -35.88
C LYS A 293 -4.41 -3.91 -35.94
N PRO A 294 -4.88 -5.15 -35.77
CA PRO A 294 -4.09 -6.33 -36.12
C PRO A 294 -3.94 -6.44 -37.66
N PRO A 295 -2.85 -7.03 -38.15
CA PRO A 295 -2.62 -7.18 -39.59
C PRO A 295 -3.55 -8.26 -40.17
N ASN A 296 -4.29 -7.87 -41.21
CA ASN A 296 -4.98 -8.81 -42.10
C ASN A 296 -3.96 -9.54 -42.97
N GLY A 297 -3.73 -10.83 -42.72
CA GLY A 297 -3.35 -11.81 -43.75
C GLY A 297 -4.52 -12.78 -43.90
N SER A 298 -5.37 -12.65 -44.92
CA SER A 298 -5.21 -13.08 -46.31
C SER A 298 -5.86 -14.45 -46.57
N VAL A 299 -6.97 -14.42 -47.33
CA VAL A 299 -7.33 -15.35 -48.41
C VAL A 299 -7.67 -16.79 -47.95
N THR A 300 -8.83 -17.39 -48.24
CA THR A 300 -9.29 -17.81 -49.57
C THR A 300 -10.72 -18.39 -49.50
N ARG A 301 -11.49 -18.14 -50.57
CA ARG A 301 -12.72 -18.79 -51.09
C ARG A 301 -13.98 -18.79 -50.24
#